data_AF-A0A2T0Q7H8-F1
#
_entry.id   AF-A0A2T0Q7H8-F1
#
_cell.length_a   1.000
_cell.length_b   1.000
_cell.length_c   1.000
_cell.angle_alpha   90.00
_cell.angle_beta   90.00
_cell.angle_gamma   90.00
#
_symmetry.space_group_name_H-M   'P 1'
#
loop_
_entity.id
_entity.type
_entity.pdbx_description
1 polymer ?
#
loop_
_entity_poly.entity_id
_entity_poly.type
_entity_poly.pdbx_seq_one_letter_code
_entity_poly.pdbx_strand_id
1 'polypeptide(L)'
;MPVYIISTHGDPQWNAKTTVPAGVSVRFYQQFGRPMANNVGLVLQSALRNPQDARSPAVIGQYPQRALWNGPSNQTPEIDLSGDNHVFYSGIVHAESGTVIKAVAANETVTLTAALALIQADAANRNALANTNEEAVVHCLFCL
;
A
#
# COMPACT_ATOMS: atom_id res chain seq x y z
N MET A 1 12.34 -10.34 -0.30
CA MET A 1 11.94 -8.93 -0.38
C MET A 1 10.63 -8.77 0.40
N PRO A 2 10.57 -8.01 1.50
CA PRO A 2 9.36 -7.89 2.30
C PRO A 2 8.27 -7.10 1.56
N VAL A 3 7.05 -7.66 1.52
CA VAL A 3 5.93 -7.12 0.76
C VAL A 3 4.83 -6.68 1.72
N TYR A 4 4.31 -5.47 1.51
CA TYR A 4 3.27 -4.87 2.32
C TYR A 4 2.09 -4.44 1.45
N ILE A 5 0.90 -4.47 2.03
CA ILE A 5 -0.32 -3.99 1.39
C ILE A 5 -0.89 -2.90 2.29
N ILE A 6 -1.09 -1.71 1.72
CA ILE A 6 -1.89 -0.64 2.31
C ILE A 6 -3.25 -0.69 1.65
N SER A 7 -4.25 -0.85 2.50
CA SER A 7 -5.61 -1.09 2.07
C SER A 7 -6.55 -0.14 2.79
N THR A 8 -6.49 1.13 2.40
CA THR A 8 -7.21 2.25 3.01
C THR A 8 -7.70 3.16 1.90
N HIS A 9 -8.78 3.91 2.13
CA HIS A 9 -9.11 5.04 1.26
C HIS A 9 -8.02 6.09 1.35
N GLY A 10 -7.84 6.91 0.33
CA GLY A 10 -6.82 7.94 0.31
C GLY A 10 -7.31 9.24 -0.32
N ASP A 11 -7.21 10.33 0.43
CA ASP A 11 -7.49 11.67 -0.07
C ASP A 11 -6.19 12.48 -0.19
N PRO A 12 -5.97 13.24 -1.28
CA PRO A 12 -4.77 14.03 -1.45
C PRO A 12 -4.78 15.33 -0.62
N GLN A 13 -3.67 15.56 0.08
CA GLN A 13 -3.30 16.84 0.68
C GLN A 13 -2.25 17.56 -0.18
N TRP A 14 -2.70 18.52 -1.00
CA TRP A 14 -1.84 19.24 -1.95
C TRP A 14 -0.90 20.28 -1.33
N ASN A 15 -1.13 20.64 -0.07
CA ASN A 15 -0.28 21.57 0.69
C ASN A 15 0.91 20.87 1.38
N ALA A 16 0.97 19.55 1.33
CA ALA A 16 2.03 18.74 1.92
C ALA A 16 2.62 17.79 0.86
N LYS A 17 3.76 17.18 1.18
CA LYS A 17 4.43 16.21 0.31
C LYS A 17 4.64 14.91 1.06
N THR A 18 4.32 13.80 0.41
CA THR A 18 4.67 12.50 0.99
C THR A 18 6.18 12.30 0.99
N THR A 19 6.69 11.79 2.11
CA THR A 19 8.08 11.37 2.26
C THR A 19 8.16 9.85 2.18
N VAL A 20 8.90 9.33 1.20
CA VAL A 20 9.20 7.90 1.08
C VAL A 20 10.54 7.62 1.77
N PRO A 21 10.58 6.82 2.85
CA PRO A 21 11.83 6.48 3.50
C PRO A 21 12.77 5.67 2.59
N ALA A 22 14.07 5.75 2.84
CA ALA A 22 15.05 4.93 2.11
C ALA A 22 14.78 3.43 2.31
N GLY A 23 14.96 2.65 1.24
CA GLY A 23 14.70 1.20 1.25
C GLY A 23 13.22 0.83 1.17
N VAL A 24 12.35 1.77 0.81
CA VAL A 24 10.91 1.53 0.58
C VAL A 24 10.54 1.94 -0.84
N SER A 25 9.86 1.05 -1.58
CA SER A 25 9.25 1.37 -2.86
C SER A 25 7.73 1.23 -2.81
N VAL A 26 7.02 2.13 -3.47
CA VAL A 26 5.55 2.21 -3.42
C VAL A 26 4.96 1.97 -4.82
N ARG A 27 3.95 1.11 -4.89
CA ARG A 27 3.26 0.73 -6.12
C ARG A 27 1.77 1.03 -6.01
N PHE A 28 1.27 1.86 -6.92
CA PHE A 28 -0.16 2.19 -7.00
C PHE A 28 -0.81 1.49 -8.18
N TYR A 29 -2.01 0.95 -7.94
CA TYR A 29 -2.74 0.12 -8.90
C TYR A 29 -3.88 0.85 -9.59
N GLN A 30 -4.08 2.13 -9.27
CA GLN A 30 -5.10 2.96 -9.85
C GLN A 30 -4.55 4.35 -10.20
N GLN A 31 -5.20 5.04 -11.14
CA GLN A 31 -4.88 6.43 -11.44
C GLN A 31 -5.29 7.34 -10.28
N PHE A 32 -4.53 8.41 -10.08
CA PHE A 32 -4.81 9.38 -9.03
C PHE A 32 -6.20 10.02 -9.18
N GLY A 33 -6.97 10.12 -8.08
CA GLY A 33 -8.33 10.67 -8.10
C GLY A 33 -9.36 9.77 -8.79
N ARG A 34 -9.06 8.49 -8.97
CA ARG A 34 -10.03 7.50 -9.44
C ARG A 34 -10.19 6.41 -8.38
N PRO A 35 -11.42 6.09 -7.95
CA PRO A 35 -11.63 5.00 -7.01
C PRO A 35 -11.31 3.66 -7.68
N MET A 36 -10.77 2.71 -6.90
CA MET A 36 -10.69 1.31 -7.30
C MET A 36 -11.99 0.59 -6.90
N ALA A 37 -12.54 -0.24 -7.79
CA ALA A 37 -13.68 -1.07 -7.44
C ALA A 37 -13.28 -2.15 -6.40
N ASN A 38 -14.12 -2.37 -5.38
CA ASN A 38 -13.82 -3.28 -4.26
C ASN A 38 -13.46 -4.70 -4.70
N ASN A 39 -14.17 -5.24 -5.70
CA ASN A 39 -13.88 -6.58 -6.24
C ASN A 39 -12.49 -6.66 -6.88
N VAL A 40 -12.03 -5.58 -7.54
CA VAL A 40 -10.69 -5.51 -8.12
C VAL A 40 -9.64 -5.47 -7.01
N GLY A 41 -9.83 -4.63 -5.99
CA GLY A 41 -8.90 -4.52 -4.88
C GLY A 41 -8.77 -5.82 -4.08
N LEU A 42 -9.88 -6.52 -3.83
CA LEU A 42 -9.86 -7.83 -3.15
C LEU A 42 -9.11 -8.91 -3.95
N VAL A 43 -9.36 -8.99 -5.25
CA VAL A 43 -8.70 -9.97 -6.12
C VAL A 43 -7.20 -9.66 -6.23
N LEU A 44 -6.82 -8.39 -6.35
CA LEU A 44 -5.44 -7.94 -6.30
C LEU A 44 -4.77 -8.26 -4.96
N GLN A 45 -5.41 -7.93 -3.84
CA GLN A 45 -4.89 -8.21 -2.50
C GLN A 45 -4.62 -9.71 -2.32
N SER A 46 -5.57 -10.56 -2.74
CA SER A 46 -5.41 -12.00 -2.68
C SER A 46 -4.25 -12.49 -3.54
N ALA A 47 -4.09 -11.93 -4.75
CA ALA A 47 -3.00 -12.30 -5.64
C ALA A 47 -1.63 -11.86 -5.13
N LEU A 48 -1.53 -10.67 -4.54
CA LEU A 48 -0.31 -10.12 -3.94
C LEU A 48 0.09 -10.86 -2.66
N ARG A 49 -0.89 -11.30 -1.87
CA ARG A 49 -0.67 -12.14 -0.69
C ARG A 49 -0.14 -13.53 -1.08
N ASN A 50 -0.67 -14.11 -2.15
CA ASN A 50 -0.38 -15.48 -2.57
C ASN A 50 0.17 -15.50 -4.01
N PRO A 51 1.38 -14.96 -4.26
CA PRO A 51 1.91 -14.84 -5.63
C PRO A 51 2.15 -16.19 -6.31
N GLN A 52 2.23 -17.29 -5.55
CA GLN A 52 2.43 -18.66 -6.04
C GLN A 52 1.13 -19.36 -6.49
N ASP A 53 -0.06 -18.81 -6.19
CA ASP A 53 -1.31 -19.35 -6.74
C ASP A 53 -1.30 -19.22 -8.27
N ALA A 54 -1.72 -20.27 -8.97
CA ALA A 54 -1.65 -20.34 -10.44
C ALA A 54 -2.38 -19.17 -11.14
N ARG A 55 -3.36 -18.55 -10.47
CA ARG A 55 -4.13 -17.41 -11.01
C ARG A 55 -3.49 -16.05 -10.69
N SER A 56 -2.62 -15.97 -9.67
CA SER A 56 -2.04 -14.71 -9.21
C SER A 56 -1.25 -13.97 -10.29
N PRO A 57 -0.40 -14.63 -11.12
CA PRO A 57 0.28 -13.95 -12.22
C PRO A 57 -0.67 -13.31 -13.22
N ALA A 58 -1.78 -13.99 -13.55
CA ALA A 58 -2.78 -13.47 -14.47
C ALA A 58 -3.51 -12.25 -13.88
N VAL A 59 -3.86 -12.29 -12.59
CA VAL A 59 -4.49 -11.16 -11.88
C VAL A 59 -3.55 -9.95 -11.82
N ILE A 60 -2.31 -10.15 -11.39
CA ILE A 60 -1.31 -9.08 -11.31
C ILE A 60 -1.03 -8.51 -12.71
N GLY A 61 -1.01 -9.34 -13.75
CA GLY A 61 -0.88 -8.92 -15.14
C GLY A 61 -2.08 -8.14 -15.67
N GLN A 62 -3.31 -8.48 -15.24
CA GLN A 62 -4.53 -7.77 -15.62
C GLN A 62 -4.64 -6.39 -14.98
N TYR A 63 -4.12 -6.26 -13.76
CA TYR A 63 -4.08 -5.01 -13.00
C TYR A 63 -2.62 -4.64 -12.70
N PRO A 64 -1.84 -4.25 -13.74
CA PRO A 64 -0.47 -3.83 -13.52
C PRO A 64 -0.45 -2.55 -12.71
N GLN A 65 0.72 -2.21 -12.16
CA GLN A 65 0.94 -0.88 -11.59
C GLN A 65 0.53 0.19 -12.60
N ARG A 66 -0.46 1.01 -12.25
CA ARG A 66 -1.03 2.04 -13.13
C ARG A 66 -0.46 3.41 -12.88
N ALA A 67 -0.05 3.66 -11.64
CA ALA A 67 0.57 4.91 -11.24
C ALA A 67 1.91 4.63 -10.56
N LEU A 68 2.96 5.19 -11.12
CA LEU A 68 4.04 5.76 -10.32
C LEU A 68 3.52 7.10 -9.81
N TRP A 69 4.04 7.58 -8.68
CA TRP A 69 3.61 8.78 -7.97
C TRP A 69 3.60 10.07 -8.82
N ASN A 70 2.65 10.21 -9.75
CA ASN A 70 2.65 11.25 -10.75
C ASN A 70 1.20 11.57 -11.11
N GLY A 71 0.58 12.46 -10.32
CA GLY A 71 -0.69 13.09 -10.69
C GLY A 71 -0.56 13.94 -11.98
N PRO A 72 -1.60 14.70 -12.36
CA PRO A 72 -1.66 15.46 -13.62
C PRO A 72 -0.50 16.44 -13.87
N SER A 73 0.33 16.73 -12.87
CA SER A 73 1.44 17.69 -12.95
C SER A 73 2.55 17.44 -11.92
N ASN A 74 3.29 16.32 -11.98
CA ASN A 74 4.53 16.08 -11.18
C ASN A 74 4.46 16.38 -9.67
N GLN A 75 3.27 16.41 -9.07
CA GLN A 75 3.09 16.69 -7.66
C GLN A 75 3.00 15.36 -6.90
N THR A 76 3.74 15.27 -5.80
CA THR A 76 3.72 14.16 -4.84
C THR A 76 3.00 14.63 -3.57
N PRO A 77 1.66 14.84 -3.61
CA PRO A 77 0.94 15.31 -2.43
C PRO A 77 1.10 14.33 -1.27
N GLU A 78 0.88 14.79 -0.05
CA GLU A 78 0.60 13.87 1.04
C GLU A 78 -0.73 13.16 0.80
N ILE A 79 -0.88 11.93 1.27
CA ILE A 79 -2.14 11.19 1.16
C ILE A 79 -2.64 10.88 2.56
N ASP A 80 -3.85 11.35 2.87
CA ASP A 80 -4.56 10.99 4.08
C ASP A 80 -5.21 9.63 3.90
N LEU A 81 -4.71 8.63 4.61
CA LEU A 81 -5.25 7.30 4.64
C LEU A 81 -6.34 7.22 5.70
N SER A 82 -7.57 6.91 5.28
CA SER A 82 -8.72 6.79 6.16
C SER A 82 -9.29 5.38 6.16
N GLY A 83 -9.90 5.01 7.29
CA GLY A 83 -10.60 3.75 7.43
C GLY A 83 -12.03 3.81 6.90
N ASP A 84 -12.55 2.69 6.41
CA ASP A 84 -13.99 2.50 6.21
C ASP A 84 -14.47 1.32 7.06
N ASN A 85 -15.49 1.56 7.89
CA ASN A 85 -16.03 0.54 8.79
C ASN A 85 -17.10 -0.35 8.14
N HIS A 86 -17.51 -0.08 6.89
CA HIS A 86 -18.71 -0.72 6.35
C HIS A 86 -18.45 -1.95 5.48
N VAL A 87 -17.31 -2.03 4.77
CA VAL A 87 -17.10 -3.07 3.74
C VAL A 87 -15.69 -3.67 3.76
N PHE A 88 -14.69 -3.00 4.34
CA PHE A 88 -13.29 -3.38 4.20
C PHE A 88 -12.48 -3.18 5.49
N TYR A 89 -11.65 -4.14 5.90
CA TYR A 89 -10.73 -3.93 7.02
C TYR A 89 -9.58 -3.02 6.61
N SER A 90 -9.71 -1.71 6.90
CA SER A 90 -8.69 -0.74 6.52
C SER A 90 -7.42 -0.87 7.35
N GLY A 91 -6.28 -0.96 6.68
CA GLY A 91 -5.02 -1.13 7.39
C GLY A 91 -3.79 -1.40 6.52
N ILE A 92 -2.69 -1.60 7.22
CA ILE A 92 -1.37 -1.93 6.72
C ILE A 92 -1.04 -3.35 7.16
N VAL A 93 -0.74 -4.22 6.20
CA VAL A 93 -0.42 -5.62 6.49
C VAL A 93 0.87 -6.05 5.79
N HIS A 94 1.64 -6.90 6.44
CA HIS A 94 2.71 -7.66 5.78
C HIS A 94 2.07 -8.81 5.00
N ALA A 95 2.26 -8.83 3.68
CA ALA A 95 1.52 -9.69 2.76
C ALA A 95 1.77 -11.17 3.04
N GLU A 96 3.03 -11.58 3.20
CA GLU A 96 3.38 -12.99 3.34
C GLU A 96 2.93 -13.58 4.68
N SER A 97 3.17 -12.88 5.80
CA SER A 97 2.81 -13.39 7.13
C SER A 97 1.37 -13.07 7.54
N GLY A 98 0.67 -12.20 6.81
CA GLY A 98 -0.65 -11.70 7.20
C GLY A 98 -0.65 -10.85 8.48
N THR A 99 0.52 -10.44 8.96
CA THR A 99 0.65 -9.64 10.19
C THR A 99 0.09 -8.24 9.94
N VAL A 100 -0.81 -7.80 10.81
CA VAL A 100 -1.31 -6.42 10.80
C VAL A 100 -0.27 -5.53 11.45
N ILE A 101 0.26 -4.58 10.67
CA ILE A 101 1.20 -3.56 11.15
C ILE A 101 0.43 -2.42 11.81
N LYS A 102 -0.67 -2.02 11.17
CA LYS A 102 -1.57 -0.99 11.68
C LYS A 102 -2.98 -1.18 11.14
N ALA A 103 -3.96 -1.28 12.04
CA ALA A 103 -5.35 -1.06 11.68
C ALA A 103 -5.62 0.46 11.62
N VAL A 104 -6.44 0.90 10.66
CA VAL A 104 -6.88 2.30 10.54
C VAL A 104 -8.39 2.32 10.78
N ALA A 105 -8.81 2.90 11.90
CA ALA A 105 -10.23 3.01 12.24
C ALA A 105 -10.96 4.04 11.35
N ALA A 106 -12.30 3.96 11.23
CA ALA A 106 -13.05 4.87 10.35
C ALA A 106 -12.97 6.36 10.71
N ASN A 107 -12.64 6.70 11.95
CA ASN A 107 -12.43 8.08 12.40
C ASN A 107 -10.94 8.42 12.56
N GLU A 108 -10.06 7.53 12.12
CA GLU A 108 -8.62 7.71 12.17
C GLU A 108 -8.11 8.09 10.78
N THR A 109 -7.23 9.08 10.76
CA THR A 109 -6.49 9.47 9.56
C THR A 109 -5.00 9.24 9.82
N VAL A 110 -4.35 8.59 8.89
CA VAL A 110 -2.91 8.30 8.93
C VAL A 110 -2.32 8.80 7.63
N THR A 111 -1.27 9.61 7.67
CA THR A 111 -0.65 10.03 6.41
C THR A 111 0.11 8.87 5.77
N LEU A 112 0.24 8.88 4.45
CA LEU A 112 1.03 7.89 3.75
C LEU A 112 2.50 7.96 4.20
N THR A 113 3.05 9.14 4.47
CA THR A 113 4.37 9.27 5.11
C THR A 113 4.47 8.46 6.40
N ALA A 114 3.50 8.60 7.31
CA ALA A 114 3.51 7.89 8.58
C ALA A 114 3.36 6.37 8.39
N ALA A 115 2.50 5.95 7.46
CA ALA A 115 2.35 4.54 7.09
C ALA A 115 3.65 3.94 6.56
N LEU A 116 4.34 4.64 5.67
CA LEU A 116 5.62 4.18 5.11
C LEU A 116 6.73 4.12 6.16
N ALA A 117 6.74 5.03 7.15
CA ALA A 117 7.69 4.97 8.26
C ALA A 117 7.47 3.74 9.15
N LEU A 118 6.21 3.37 9.43
CA LEU A 118 5.88 2.13 10.14
C LEU A 118 6.33 0.88 9.37
N ILE A 119 6.10 0.87 8.06
CA ILE A 119 6.54 -0.22 7.19
C ILE A 119 8.07 -0.32 7.17
N GLN A 120 8.78 0.81 7.06
CA GLN A 120 10.24 0.82 7.08
C GLN A 120 10.78 0.22 8.37
N ALA A 121 10.22 0.58 9.52
CA ALA A 121 10.64 0.07 10.82
C ALA A 121 10.41 -1.46 10.92
N ASP A 122 9.24 -1.95 10.52
CA ASP A 122 8.95 -3.38 10.50
C ASP A 122 9.87 -4.14 9.52
N ALA A 123 10.09 -3.60 8.31
CA ALA A 123 10.97 -4.19 7.32
C ALA A 123 12.43 -4.24 7.81
N ALA A 124 12.92 -3.17 8.44
CA ALA A 124 14.26 -3.13 9.02
C ALA A 124 14.44 -4.20 10.10
N ASN A 125 13.44 -4.37 10.98
CA ASN A 125 13.46 -5.42 11.99
C ASN A 125 13.49 -6.82 11.36
N ARG A 126 12.68 -7.07 10.32
CA ARG A 126 12.67 -8.36 9.60
C ARG A 126 13.98 -8.64 8.90
N ASN A 127 14.54 -7.64 8.22
CA ASN A 127 15.83 -7.71 7.57
C ASN A 127 16.94 -8.03 8.59
N ALA A 128 16.93 -7.39 9.76
CA ALA A 128 17.87 -7.68 10.83
C ALA A 128 17.77 -9.13 11.34
N LEU A 129 16.55 -9.66 11.51
CA LEU A 129 16.30 -11.04 11.92
C LEU A 129 16.70 -12.06 10.85
N ALA A 130 16.50 -11.72 9.57
CA ALA A 130 16.83 -12.58 8.43
C ALA A 130 18.28 -12.43 7.95
N ASN A 131 19.04 -11.48 8.52
CA ASN A 131 20.36 -11.07 8.05
C ASN A 131 20.38 -10.70 6.55
N THR A 132 19.38 -9.92 6.12
CA THR A 132 19.23 -9.41 4.76
C THR A 132 19.17 -7.87 4.77
N ASN A 133 19.18 -7.25 3.59
CA ASN A 133 18.98 -5.79 3.44
C ASN A 133 18.11 -5.51 2.22
N GLU A 134 16.96 -6.18 2.15
CA GLU A 134 16.06 -6.08 1.00
C GLU A 134 15.17 -4.85 1.10
N GLU A 135 14.86 -4.26 -0.06
CA GLU A 135 13.87 -3.18 -0.17
C GLU A 135 12.48 -3.67 0.24
N ALA A 136 11.73 -2.86 0.98
CA ALA A 136 10.32 -3.11 1.26
C ALA A 136 9.44 -2.61 0.13
N VAL A 137 8.61 -3.50 -0.44
CA VAL A 137 7.65 -3.12 -1.48
C VAL A 137 6.27 -2.93 -0.88
N VAL A 138 5.70 -1.76 -1.08
CA VAL A 138 4.39 -1.37 -0.58
C VAL A 138 3.40 -1.28 -1.73
N HIS A 139 2.33 -2.06 -1.66
CA HIS A 139 1.24 -2.05 -2.61
C HIS A 139 0.06 -1.25 -2.05
N CYS A 140 -0.20 -0.08 -2.65
CA CYS A 140 -1.33 0.78 -2.32
C CYS A 140 -2.51 0.41 -3.23
N LEU A 141 -3.56 -0.19 -2.67
CA LEU A 141 -4.71 -0.68 -3.44
C LEU A 141 -5.85 0.34 -3.52
N PHE A 142 -6.15 1.05 -2.43
CA PHE A 142 -7.33 1.92 -2.31
C PHE A 142 -7.01 3.40 -2.05
N CYS A 143 -5.73 3.76 -2.09
CA CYS A 143 -5.25 5.01 -1.49
C CYS A 143 -5.37 6.26 -2.41
N LEU A 144 -6.41 6.36 -3.26
CA LEU A 144 -6.53 7.39 -4.32
C LEU A 144 -7.95 7.88 -4.59
#